data_AF-A0A538K5D7-F1
#
_entry.id   AF-A0A538K5D7-F1
#
_cell.length_a   1.000
_cell.length_b   1.000
_cell.length_c   1.000
_cell.angle_alpha   90.00
_cell.angle_beta   90.00
_cell.angle_gamma   90.00
#
_symmetry.space_group_name_H-M   'P 1'
#
loop_
_entity.id
_entity.type
_entity.pdbx_description
1 polymer ?
#
loop_
_entity_poly.entity_id
_entity_poly.type
_entity_poly.pdbx_seq_one_letter_code
_entity_poly.pdbx_strand_id
1 'polypeptide(L)'
;MPFARVVSFEGVSKDRMDEMNREMESGEPPEGFPPSELVALHDAEAEKSLVIIIFETEDDYKRGDEILDAMPAGDTPGRRTSVAKYNVAARMKS
;
A
#
# COMPACT_ATOMS: atom_id res chain seq x y z
N MET A 1 5.57 -17.79 5.56
CA MET A 1 4.15 -17.58 5.21
C MET A 1 4.03 -16.11 4.84
N PRO A 2 3.45 -15.77 3.68
CA PRO A 2 3.32 -14.38 3.26
C PRO A 2 2.30 -13.62 4.12
N PHE A 3 2.53 -12.33 4.28
CA PHE A 3 1.68 -11.40 5.03
C PHE A 3 1.19 -10.28 4.13
N ALA A 4 -0.07 -9.87 4.31
CA ALA A 4 -0.62 -8.69 3.65
C ALA A 4 -0.83 -7.57 4.66
N ARG A 5 -0.31 -6.38 4.35
CA ARG A 5 -0.70 -5.13 4.97
C ARG A 5 -1.80 -4.52 4.12
N VAL A 6 -2.98 -4.32 4.70
CA VAL A 6 -4.15 -3.74 4.03
C VAL A 6 -4.45 -2.40 4.68
N VAL A 7 -4.52 -1.36 3.86
CA VAL A 7 -4.67 0.03 4.32
C VAL A 7 -5.86 0.64 3.62
N SER A 8 -6.75 1.29 4.38
CA SER A 8 -7.84 2.08 3.80
C SER A 8 -7.52 3.57 3.86
N PHE A 9 -7.89 4.28 2.79
CA PHE A 9 -7.77 5.71 2.65
C PHE A 9 -9.10 6.33 2.23
N GLU A 10 -9.39 7.53 2.72
CA GLU A 10 -10.52 8.36 2.33
C GLU A 10 -10.05 9.71 1.78
N GLY A 11 -10.88 10.36 0.97
CA GLY A 11 -10.55 11.63 0.31
C GLY A 11 -9.54 11.44 -0.82
N VAL A 12 -9.58 10.28 -1.49
CA VAL A 12 -8.68 9.94 -2.58
C VAL A 12 -9.37 10.22 -3.91
N SER A 13 -8.99 11.33 -4.54
CA SER A 13 -9.50 11.70 -5.86
C SER A 13 -8.87 10.83 -6.97
N LYS A 14 -9.52 10.79 -8.13
CA LYS A 14 -8.95 10.13 -9.32
C LYS A 14 -7.62 10.78 -9.75
N ASP A 15 -7.56 12.10 -9.78
CA ASP A 15 -6.34 12.82 -10.16
C ASP A 15 -5.16 12.49 -9.24
N ARG A 16 -5.43 12.33 -7.94
CA ARG A 16 -4.40 11.90 -6.97
C ARG A 16 -3.90 10.49 -7.24
N MET A 17 -4.78 9.55 -7.60
CA MET A 17 -4.37 8.20 -7.99
C MET A 17 -3.57 8.18 -9.29
N ASP A 18 -3.95 8.98 -10.28
CA ASP A 18 -3.23 9.09 -11.55
C ASP A 18 -1.83 9.71 -11.34
N GLU A 19 -1.70 10.70 -10.44
CA GLU A 19 -0.41 11.26 -10.02
C GLU A 19 0.46 10.19 -9.34
N MET A 20 -0.09 9.50 -8.34
CA MET A 20 0.63 8.46 -7.62
C MET A 20 1.10 7.32 -8.51
N ASN A 21 0.29 6.89 -9.49
CA ASN A 21 0.71 5.86 -10.44
C ASN A 21 1.96 6.32 -11.23
N ARG A 22 2.01 7.59 -11.65
CA ARG A 22 3.20 8.14 -12.33
C ARG A 22 4.41 8.21 -11.39
N GLU A 23 4.21 8.62 -10.14
CA GLU A 23 5.26 8.63 -9.13
C GLU A 23 5.80 7.22 -8.86
N MET A 24 4.94 6.20 -8.83
CA MET A 24 5.32 4.81 -8.61
C MET A 24 6.01 4.18 -9.83
N GLU A 25 5.62 4.56 -11.05
CA GLU A 25 6.26 4.08 -12.29
C GLU A 25 7.64 4.70 -12.51
N SER A 26 7.85 5.92 -12.03
CA SER A 26 9.10 6.67 -12.21
C SER A 26 10.02 6.68 -10.99
N GLY A 27 9.47 6.38 -9.81
CA GLY A 27 10.16 6.43 -8.52
C GLY A 27 10.74 5.07 -8.12
N GLU A 28 11.73 5.14 -7.25
CA GLU A 28 12.22 3.96 -6.55
C GLU A 28 11.46 3.80 -5.22
N PRO A 29 11.30 2.57 -4.72
CA PRO A 29 10.79 2.34 -3.37
C PRO A 29 11.62 3.11 -2.33
N PRO A 30 11.04 3.46 -1.18
CA PRO A 30 11.78 4.10 -0.09
C PRO A 30 13.05 3.33 0.27
N GLU A 31 14.09 4.03 0.73
CA GLU A 31 15.36 3.39 1.07
C GLU A 31 15.17 2.26 2.10
N GLY A 32 15.68 1.07 1.78
CA GLY A 32 15.55 -0.10 2.63
C GLY A 32 14.15 -0.71 2.69
N PHE A 33 13.22 -0.28 1.82
CA PHE A 33 11.92 -0.92 1.67
C PHE A 33 12.08 -2.36 1.13
N PRO A 34 11.45 -3.37 1.76
CA PRO A 34 11.67 -4.75 1.38
C PRO A 34 10.93 -5.12 0.08
N PRO A 35 11.37 -6.18 -0.61
CA PRO A 35 10.66 -6.71 -1.77
C PRO A 35 9.20 -7.03 -1.42
N SER A 36 8.27 -6.51 -2.21
CA SER A 36 6.84 -6.70 -2.00
C SER A 36 6.06 -6.56 -3.30
N GLU A 37 4.83 -7.07 -3.31
CA GLU A 37 3.86 -6.75 -4.36
C GLU A 37 2.85 -5.75 -3.80
N LEU A 38 2.57 -4.69 -4.55
CA LEU A 38 1.58 -3.68 -4.19
C LEU A 38 0.40 -3.74 -5.16
N VAL A 39 -0.81 -3.76 -4.61
CA VAL A 39 -2.07 -3.64 -5.35
C VAL A 39 -2.86 -2.49 -4.75
N ALA A 40 -3.15 -1.47 -5.55
CA ALA A 40 -3.99 -0.35 -5.15
C ALA A 40 -5.36 -0.47 -5.85
N LEU A 41 -6.41 -0.45 -5.05
CA LEU A 41 -7.80 -0.36 -5.50
C LEU A 41 -8.28 1.07 -5.27
N HIS A 42 -9.03 1.62 -6.21
CA HIS A 42 -9.62 2.95 -6.10
C HIS A 42 -11.11 2.90 -6.42
N ASP A 43 -11.90 3.50 -5.54
CA ASP A 43 -13.30 3.79 -5.73
C ASP A 43 -13.44 5.31 -5.92
N ALA A 44 -13.59 5.73 -7.17
CA ALA A 44 -13.69 7.13 -7.54
C ALA A 44 -15.03 7.76 -7.12
N GLU A 45 -16.10 6.98 -6.97
CA GLU A 45 -17.40 7.49 -6.56
C GLU A 45 -17.43 7.77 -5.05
N ALA A 46 -16.80 6.89 -4.26
CA ALA A 46 -16.72 7.05 -2.81
C ALA A 46 -15.49 7.86 -2.35
N GLU A 47 -14.60 8.25 -3.26
CA GLU A 47 -13.29 8.86 -2.99
C GLU A 47 -12.45 8.06 -1.99
N LYS A 48 -12.37 6.73 -2.22
CA LYS A 48 -11.67 5.79 -1.34
C LYS A 48 -10.60 5.02 -2.07
N SER A 49 -9.54 4.65 -1.36
CA SER A 49 -8.57 3.69 -1.86
C SER A 49 -8.27 2.62 -0.83
N LEU A 50 -8.01 1.42 -1.32
CA LEU A 50 -7.53 0.30 -0.52
C LEU A 50 -6.19 -0.17 -1.10
N VAL A 51 -5.13 -0.06 -0.31
CA VAL A 51 -3.78 -0.45 -0.71
C VAL A 51 -3.41 -1.74 0.00
N ILE A 52 -3.05 -2.76 -0.77
CA ILE A 52 -2.65 -4.09 -0.31
C ILE A 52 -1.18 -4.25 -0.65
N ILE A 53 -0.37 -4.55 0.36
CA ILE A 53 1.06 -4.80 0.18
C ILE A 53 1.37 -6.19 0.72
N ILE A 54 1.89 -7.06 -0.14
CA ILE A 54 2.18 -8.45 0.18
C ILE A 54 3.69 -8.61 0.37
N PHE A 55 4.07 -9.09 1.55
CA PHE A 55 5.44 -9.42 1.94
C PHE A 55 5.59 -10.95 2.06
N GLU A 56 6.72 -11.49 1.64
CA GLU A 56 6.95 -12.94 1.64
C GLU A 56 7.32 -13.49 3.04
N THR A 57 7.93 -12.65 3.88
CA THR A 57 8.37 -13.01 5.24
C THR A 57 7.84 -12.06 6.30
N GLU A 58 7.92 -12.47 7.58
CA GLU A 58 7.52 -11.63 8.70
C GLU A 58 8.48 -10.45 8.90
N ASP A 59 9.77 -10.63 8.62
CA ASP A 59 10.78 -9.58 8.75
C ASP A 59 10.58 -8.51 7.67
N ASP A 60 10.26 -8.91 6.44
CA ASP A 60 9.87 -7.99 5.37
C ASP A 60 8.61 -7.21 5.77
N TYR A 61 7.60 -7.88 6.33
CA TYR A 61 6.41 -7.21 6.84
C TYR A 61 6.78 -6.16 7.89
N LYS A 62 7.57 -6.52 8.92
CA LYS A 62 7.91 -5.59 10.02
C LYS A 62 8.63 -4.36 9.49
N ARG A 63 9.63 -4.56 8.65
CA ARG A 63 10.42 -3.46 8.08
C ARG A 63 9.58 -2.58 7.16
N GLY A 64 8.73 -3.18 6.32
CA GLY A 64 7.81 -2.44 5.46
C GLY A 64 6.78 -1.65 6.27
N ASP A 65 6.21 -2.25 7.31
CA ASP A 65 5.24 -1.62 8.21
C ASP A 65 5.83 -0.39 8.91
N GLU A 66 7.04 -0.52 9.49
CA GLU A 66 7.76 0.59 10.13
C GLU A 66 7.99 1.77 9.17
N ILE A 67 8.46 1.50 7.94
CA ILE A 67 8.70 2.53 6.92
C ILE A 67 7.39 3.21 6.52
N LEU A 68 6.33 2.45 6.28
CA LEU A 68 5.03 2.97 5.80
C LEU A 68 4.23 3.68 6.90
N ASP A 69 4.40 3.29 8.16
CA ASP A 69 3.82 3.99 9.31
C ASP A 69 4.53 5.31 9.61
N ALA A 70 5.83 5.40 9.30
CA ALA A 70 6.57 6.65 9.39
C ALA A 70 6.26 7.65 8.25
N MET A 71 5.60 7.22 7.17
CA MET A 71 5.26 8.11 6.05
C MET A 71 4.33 9.26 6.50
N PRO A 72 4.69 10.52 6.24
CA PRO A 72 3.82 11.67 6.44
C PRO A 72 2.48 11.53 5.73
N ALA A 73 1.42 12.10 6.29
CA ALA A 73 0.08 12.04 5.68
C ALA A 73 0.04 12.64 4.26
N GLY A 74 0.87 13.66 3.99
CA GLY A 74 0.99 14.26 2.65
C GLY A 74 1.58 13.33 1.59
N ASP A 75 2.33 12.31 2.01
CA ASP A 75 2.99 11.35 1.12
C ASP A 75 2.13 10.10 0.87
N THR A 76 0.91 10.09 1.41
CA THR A 76 -0.06 9.01 1.20
C THR A 76 -1.14 9.42 0.18
N PRO A 77 -1.90 8.47 -0.37
CA PRO A 77 -2.97 8.79 -1.33
C PRO A 77 -4.06 9.71 -0.79
N GLY A 78 -4.27 9.71 0.52
CA GLY A 78 -5.30 10.49 1.18
C GLY A 78 -5.27 10.24 2.69
N ARG A 79 -6.38 10.48 3.37
CA ARG A 79 -6.42 10.27 4.82
C ARG A 79 -6.48 8.78 5.15
N ARG A 80 -5.42 8.26 5.74
CA ARG A 80 -5.36 6.87 6.26
C ARG A 80 -6.42 6.67 7.35
N THR A 81 -7.28 5.68 7.19
CA THR A 81 -8.37 5.38 8.14
C THR A 81 -8.20 4.07 8.88
N SER A 82 -7.45 3.11 8.30
CA SER A 82 -7.14 1.84 8.95
C SER A 82 -5.87 1.22 8.40
N VAL A 83 -5.23 0.39 9.22
CA VAL A 83 -4.12 -0.50 8.86
C VAL A 83 -4.41 -1.86 9.48
N ALA A 84 -4.32 -2.92 8.69
CA ALA A 84 -4.56 -4.28 9.15
C ALA A 84 -3.54 -5.27 8.58
N LYS A 85 -3.12 -6.22 9.42
CA LYS A 85 -2.24 -7.34 9.05
C LYS A 85 -3.06 -8.59 8.82
N TYR A 86 -2.77 -9.30 7.72
CA TYR A 86 -3.36 -10.59 7.40
C TYR A 86 -2.29 -11.62 7.04
N ASN A 87 -2.57 -12.88 7.34
CA ASN A 87 -1.85 -13.99 6.73
C ASN A 87 -2.43 -14.22 5.32
N VAL A 88 -1.57 -14.29 4.32
CA VAL A 88 -2.01 -14.61 2.95
C VAL A 88 -2.23 -16.11 2.86
N ALA A 89 -3.49 -16.52 3.02
CA ALA A 89 -3.88 -17.94 3.03
C ALA A 89 -3.80 -18.60 1.64
N ALA A 90 -4.06 -17.84 0.58
CA ALA A 90 -3.93 -18.29 -0.81
C ALA A 90 -3.61 -17.10 -1.72
N ARG A 91 -2.78 -17.34 -2.74
CA ARG A 91 -2.43 -16.39 -3.79
C ARG A 91 -2.11 -17.17 -5.05
N MET A 92 -2.81 -16.90 -6.14
CA MET A 92 -2.68 -17.66 -7.38
C MET A 92 -2.60 -16.69 -8.56
N LYS A 93 -1.71 -16.99 -9.52
CA LYS A 93 -1.71 -16.39 -10.85
C LYS A 93 -2.19 -17.47 -11.82
N SER A 94 -3.24 -17.18 -12.57
CA SER A 94 -3.82 -18.10 -13.58
C SER A 94 -3.18 -17.90 -14.95
#